data_AF-A0A7V9PU69-F1
#
_entry.id   AF-A0A7V9PU69-F1
#
_cell.length_a   1.000
_cell.length_b   1.000
_cell.length_c   1.000
_cell.angle_alpha   90.00
_cell.angle_beta   90.00
_cell.angle_gamma   90.00
#
_symmetry.space_group_name_H-M   'P 1'
#
loop_
_entity.id
_entity.type
_entity.pdbx_description
1 polymer ?
#
loop_
_entity_poly.entity_id
_entity_poly.type
_entity_poly.pdbx_seq_one_letter_code
_entity_poly.pdbx_strand_id
1 'polypeptide(L)' 'MTVTGSTPTGAAHDLVVDADLLAQVVEVSADAIFSEDLDGRILTWNAAAERLYGCAATDMVGRLGWSAIQPA' A
#
# COMPACT_ATOMS: atom_id res chain seq x y z
N MET A 1 24.91 -23.65 -44.65
CA MET A 1 24.44 -22.25 -44.56
C MET A 1 22.92 -22.27 -44.48
N THR A 2 22.36 -22.19 -43.28
CA THR A 2 20.92 -22.06 -43.05
C THR A 2 20.74 -20.97 -42.01
N VAL A 3 20.38 -19.79 -42.50
CA VAL A 3 19.82 -18.72 -41.67
C VAL A 3 18.32 -18.97 -41.58
N THR A 4 17.73 -18.55 -40.45
CA THR A 4 16.30 -18.27 -40.16
C THR A 4 15.72 -19.16 -39.07
N GLY A 5 15.38 -18.51 -37.96
CA GLY A 5 14.69 -19.06 -36.81
C GLY A 5 14.50 -18.00 -35.72
N SER A 6 13.79 -16.94 -36.10
CA SER A 6 12.98 -16.03 -35.27
C SER A 6 13.39 -15.82 -33.82
N THR A 7 13.97 -14.66 -33.53
CA THR A 7 13.95 -14.04 -32.21
C THR A 7 12.52 -14.02 -31.67
N PRO A 8 12.23 -14.55 -30.47
CA PRO A 8 10.91 -14.46 -29.89
C PRO A 8 10.60 -13.00 -29.54
N THR A 9 9.62 -12.46 -30.25
CA THR A 9 8.88 -11.25 -29.91
C THR A 9 8.21 -11.42 -28.54
N GLY A 10 8.40 -10.44 -27.65
CA GLY A 10 7.59 -10.27 -26.44
C GLY A 10 8.35 -10.55 -25.15
N ALA A 11 9.19 -9.60 -24.73
CA ALA A 11 9.50 -9.46 -23.31
C ALA A 11 8.19 -9.08 -22.59
N ALA A 12 7.47 -10.08 -22.12
CA ALA A 12 6.42 -9.90 -21.14
C ALA A 12 7.07 -9.25 -19.92
N HIS A 13 6.76 -7.97 -19.68
CA HIS A 13 6.83 -7.41 -18.34
C HIS A 13 5.73 -8.09 -17.54
N ASP A 14 5.97 -9.34 -17.15
CA ASP A 14 5.13 -10.04 -16.18
C ASP A 14 5.42 -9.35 -14.84
N LEU A 15 4.63 -8.32 -14.58
CA LEU A 15 4.76 -7.45 -13.42
C LEU A 15 4.34 -8.25 -12.20
N VAL A 16 5.25 -9.08 -11.69
CA VAL A 16 5.23 -9.46 -10.28
C VAL A 16 5.34 -8.13 -9.54
N VAL A 17 4.21 -7.66 -9.03
CA VAL A 17 4.17 -6.39 -8.31
C VAL A 17 4.99 -6.57 -7.04
N ASP A 18 6.10 -5.84 -6.95
CA ASP A 18 6.97 -5.86 -5.78
C ASP A 18 6.23 -5.31 -4.56
N ALA A 19 6.41 -5.94 -3.40
CA ALA A 19 5.80 -5.50 -2.15
C ALA A 19 6.27 -4.08 -1.76
N ASP A 20 7.50 -3.71 -2.11
CA ASP A 20 8.04 -2.37 -1.86
C ASP A 20 7.36 -1.32 -2.75
N LEU A 21 7.02 -1.69 -3.98
CA LEU A 21 6.27 -0.80 -4.88
C LEU A 21 4.87 -0.55 -4.34
N LEU A 22 4.19 -1.59 -3.86
CA LEU A 22 2.85 -1.45 -3.24
C LEU A 22 2.91 -0.58 -1.98
N ALA A 23 3.91 -0.79 -1.12
CA ALA A 23 4.10 0.02 0.07
C ALA A 23 4.32 1.51 -0.28
N GLN A 24 5.15 1.80 -1.30
CA GLN A 24 5.35 3.17 -1.76
C GLN A 24 4.08 3.79 -2.34
N VAL A 25 3.32 3.04 -3.15
CA VAL A 25 2.06 3.54 -3.72
C VAL A 25 1.06 3.91 -2.62
N VAL A 26 0.96 3.09 -1.57
CA VAL A 26 0.12 3.39 -0.40
C VAL A 26 0.62 4.64 0.32
N GLU A 27 1.94 4.75 0.52
CA GLU A 27 2.54 5.85 1.28
C GLU A 27 2.39 7.21 0.58
N VAL A 28 2.59 7.26 -0.73
CA VAL A 28 2.51 8.51 -1.51
C VAL A 28 1.08 8.86 -1.94
N SER A 29 0.11 8.00 -1.68
CA SER A 29 -1.29 8.25 -2.01
C SER A 29 -1.78 9.54 -1.34
N ALA A 30 -2.57 10.32 -2.08
CA ALA A 30 -3.26 11.48 -1.54
C ALA A 30 -4.45 11.07 -0.66
N ASP A 31 -5.00 9.89 -0.89
CA ASP A 31 -6.12 9.35 -0.12
C ASP A 31 -5.62 8.70 1.18
N ALA A 32 -6.38 8.90 2.25
CA ALA A 32 -6.12 8.25 3.52
C ALA A 32 -6.30 6.73 3.36
N ILE A 33 -5.22 5.99 3.58
CA ILE A 33 -5.20 4.53 3.49
C ILE A 33 -4.61 3.99 4.79
N PHE A 34 -5.33 3.06 5.40
CA PHE A 34 -4.90 2.30 6.56
C PHE A 34 -5.41 0.87 6.44
N SER A 35 -4.77 -0.06 7.15
CA SER A 35 -5.21 -1.45 7.23
C SER A 35 -5.47 -1.84 8.67
N GLU A 36 -6.31 -2.86 8.86
CA GLU A 36 -6.62 -3.43 10.17
C GLU A 36 -6.56 -4.96 10.14
N ASP A 37 -6.32 -5.60 11.29
CA ASP A 37 -6.53 -7.04 11.45
C ASP A 37 -8.03 -7.37 11.64
N LEU A 38 -8.34 -8.66 11.78
CA LEU A 38 -9.72 -9.13 11.95
C LEU A 38 -10.37 -8.67 13.27
N ASP A 39 -9.56 -8.25 14.25
CA ASP A 39 -10.02 -7.70 15.53
C ASP A 39 -10.16 -6.16 15.45
N GLY A 40 -9.96 -5.57 14.27
CA GLY A 40 -10.04 -4.13 14.04
C GLY A 40 -8.82 -3.37 14.57
N ARG A 41 -7.68 -4.03 14.77
CA ARG A 41 -6.44 -3.36 15.17
C ARG A 41 -5.79 -2.73 13.96
N ILE A 42 -5.52 -1.43 14.02
CA ILE A 42 -4.83 -0.70 12.96
C ILE A 42 -3.39 -1.24 12.81
N LEU A 43 -3.02 -1.67 11.61
CA LEU A 43 -1.71 -2.23 11.28
C LEU A 43 -0.83 -1.23 10.52
N THR A 44 -1.42 -0.42 9.64
CA THR A 44 -0.71 0.58 8.84
C THR A 44 -1.48 1.89 8.82
N TRP A 45 -0.77 2.99 8.57
CA TRP A 45 -1.32 4.33 8.53
C TRP A 45 -0.44 5.20 7.63
N ASN A 46 -0.94 5.60 6.46
CA ASN A 46 -0.14 6.40 5.51
C ASN A 46 -0.13 7.89 5.88
N ALA A 47 0.79 8.66 5.26
CA ALA A 47 0.88 10.11 5.49
C ALA A 47 -0.42 10.88 5.19
N ALA A 48 -1.28 10.39 4.29
CA ALA A 48 -2.57 11.03 4.03
C ALA A 48 -3.57 10.83 5.17
N ALA A 49 -3.57 9.67 5.82
CA ALA A 49 -4.39 9.42 7.00
C ALA A 49 -3.94 10.29 8.18
N GLU A 50 -2.63 10.52 8.35
CA GLU A 50 -2.13 11.47 9.37
C GLU A 50 -2.66 12.88 9.14
N ARG A 51 -2.64 13.35 7.88
CA ARG A 51 -3.13 14.68 7.51
C ARG A 51 -4.65 14.81 7.68
N LEU A 52 -5.41 13.79 7.28
CA LEU A 52 -6.87 13.82 7.31
C LEU A 52 -7.43 13.76 8.73
N TYR A 53 -6.86 12.88 9.56
CA TYR A 53 -7.37 12.62 10.92
C TYR A 53 -6.55 13.30 12.02
N GLY A 54 -5.45 13.99 11.67
CA GLY A 54 -4.63 14.75 12.62
C GLY A 54 -3.90 13.87 13.66
N CYS A 55 -3.72 12.59 13.38
CA CYS A 55 -3.14 11.60 14.28
C CYS A 55 -1.92 10.94 13.63
N ALA A 56 -0.79 10.85 14.32
CA ALA A 56 0.41 10.21 13.79
C ALA A 56 0.24 8.69 13.72
N ALA A 57 0.93 8.05 12.77
CA ALA A 57 0.95 6.60 12.63
C ALA A 57 1.40 5.91 13.92
N THR A 58 2.37 6.49 14.63
CA THR A 58 2.86 5.98 15.92
C THR A 58 1.80 5.95 17.01
N ASP A 59 0.80 6.82 16.92
CA ASP A 59 -0.29 6.86 17.88
C ASP A 59 -1.41 5.91 17.49
N MET A 60 -1.64 5.72 16.19
CA MET A 60 -2.77 4.97 15.66
C MET A 60 -2.50 3.48 15.50
N VAL A 61 -1.30 3.09 15.07
CA VAL A 61 -0.94 1.68 14.88
C VAL A 61 -1.04 0.95 16.22
N GLY A 62 -1.79 -0.15 16.24
CA GLY A 62 -2.08 -0.91 17.44
C GLY A 62 -3.36 -0.50 18.18
N ARG A 63 -4.04 0.60 17.82
CA ARG A 63 -5.36 0.94 18.37
C ARG A 63 -6.47 0.08 17.75
N LEU A 64 -7.58 -0.05 18.48
CA LEU A 64 -8.73 -0.88 18.08
C LEU A 64 -9.90 -0.02 17.60
N GLY A 65 -10.46 -0.40 16.45
CA GLY A 65 -11.79 -0.02 15.99
C GLY A 65 -11.90 1.37 15.38
N TRP A 66 -12.94 1.53 14.56
CA TRP A 66 -13.33 2.79 13.90
C TRP A 66 -13.50 3.97 14.88
N SER A 67 -13.84 3.71 16.14
CA SER A 67 -13.96 4.72 17.19
C SER A 67 -12.65 5.45 17.49
N ALA A 68 -11.48 4.82 17.27
CA ALA A 68 -10.19 5.47 17.45
C ALA A 68 -9.90 6.54 16.40
N ILE A 69 -10.54 6.44 15.23
CA ILE A 69 -10.35 7.31 14.06
C ILE A 69 -11.30 8.52 14.10
N GLN A 70 -12.40 8.42 14.85
CA GLN A 70 -13.36 9.53 14.96
C GLN A 70 -12.77 10.66 15.82
N PRO A 71 -12.73 11.90 15.32
CA PRO A 71 -12.46 13.05 16.19
C PRO A 71 -13.62 13.21 17.19
N ALA A 72 -13.28 13.60 18.42
CA ALA A 72 -14.25 13.95 19.45
C ALA A 72 -15.09 15.19 19.05
#